data_AF-A0A511D6V2-F1
#
_entry.id   AF-A0A511D6V2-F1
#
_cell.length_a   1.000
_cell.length_b   1.000
_cell.length_c   1.000
_cell.angle_alpha   90.00
_cell.angle_beta   90.00
_cell.angle_gamma   90.00
#
_symmetry.space_group_name_H-M   'P 1'
#
loop_
_entity.id
_entity.type
_entity.pdbx_description
1 polymer ?
#
loop_
_entity_poly.entity_id
_entity_poly.type
_entity_poly.pdbx_seq_one_letter_code
_entity_poly.pdbx_strand_id
1 'polypeptide(L)'
;MSRPRIVQNEDQIGFHWVTTAGVPVSLVDLVRSDSEPERLVPTHLEALDDALIIAAGRFGEILGGGRRPAGPEEQDLRELHRAIDRLCHEYEAALTVTGLTAGARGGQIIGTAALFGIRARLPLGLLGPAPLDGQLDDPSLGVVGGFGELHQVDPAQPGKGARWVVRTEEGRRYPATLSMLMFDSSGVNKDAALDEHREALRAVTVAAIAADVDPLAAACGIDWLLYDWLMAHRDGPDSAAIALKGKSVDGDATMIVCAAAASARARATIDPGLLELPGPARLSS
;
A
#
# COMPACT_ATOMS: atom_id res chain seq x y z
N MET A 1 23.16 9.26 26.53
CA MET A 1 21.71 9.11 26.79
C MET A 1 21.28 7.79 26.17
N SER A 2 20.48 6.96 26.85
CA SER A 2 19.99 5.72 26.25
C SER A 2 19.06 6.06 25.08
N ARG A 3 19.15 5.29 24.00
CA ARG A 3 18.43 5.54 22.74
C ARG A 3 17.16 4.68 22.68
N PRO A 4 16.07 5.16 22.06
CA PRO A 4 14.93 4.30 21.74
C PRO A 4 15.41 3.12 20.88
N ARG A 5 14.71 1.99 20.95
CA ARG A 5 15.06 0.78 20.20
C ARG A 5 13.85 0.19 19.49
N ILE A 6 14.11 -0.57 18.44
CA ILE A 6 13.12 -1.38 17.76
C ILE A 6 13.04 -2.75 18.45
N VAL A 7 11.82 -3.24 18.64
CA VAL A 7 11.54 -4.60 19.10
C VAL A 7 10.97 -5.41 17.93
N GLN A 8 11.73 -6.43 17.55
CA GLN A 8 11.41 -7.41 16.52
C GLN A 8 11.96 -8.77 16.97
N ASN A 9 11.07 -9.64 17.46
CA ASN A 9 11.44 -11.00 17.87
C ASN A 9 11.36 -11.97 16.67
N GLU A 10 11.99 -13.14 16.76
CA GLU A 10 12.06 -14.12 15.64
C GLU A 10 10.68 -14.55 15.09
N ASP A 11 9.67 -14.64 15.95
CA ASP A 11 8.30 -15.02 15.57
C ASP A 11 7.37 -13.82 15.30
N GLN A 12 7.84 -12.59 15.54
CA GLN A 12 7.01 -11.39 15.48
C GLN A 12 6.79 -10.94 14.04
N ILE A 13 5.52 -10.65 13.72
CA ILE A 13 5.14 -10.06 12.45
C ILE A 13 5.29 -8.53 12.54
N GLY A 14 6.22 -7.98 11.75
CA GLY A 14 6.58 -6.56 11.80
C GLY A 14 7.39 -6.18 13.05
N PHE A 15 7.43 -4.90 13.38
CA PHE A 15 8.15 -4.37 14.54
C PHE A 15 7.39 -3.22 15.20
N HIS A 16 7.87 -2.79 16.38
CA HIS A 16 7.45 -1.53 17.00
C HIS A 16 8.61 -0.86 17.71
N TRP A 17 8.52 0.45 17.91
CA TRP A 17 9.47 1.20 18.70
C TRP A 17 9.14 1.12 20.18
N VAL A 18 10.17 1.13 21.02
CA VAL A 18 10.04 1.31 22.47
C VAL A 18 10.98 2.40 22.98
N THR A 19 10.52 3.12 23.99
CA THR A 19 11.36 4.02 24.78
C THR A 19 12.46 3.24 25.50
N THR A 20 13.40 3.97 26.09
CA THR A 20 14.46 3.38 26.92
C THR A 20 13.94 2.66 28.15
N ALA A 21 12.73 3.00 28.60
CA ALA A 21 12.00 2.32 29.68
C ALA A 21 11.24 1.07 29.19
N GLY A 22 11.34 0.72 27.89
CA GLY A 22 10.66 -0.44 27.31
C GLY A 22 9.17 -0.22 27.02
N VAL A 23 8.69 1.02 27.08
CA VAL A 23 7.28 1.37 26.78
C VAL A 23 7.12 1.55 25.27
N PRO A 24 6.14 0.90 24.61
CA PRO A 24 5.81 1.14 23.21
C PRO A 24 5.59 2.63 22.93
N VAL A 25 6.13 3.09 21.81
CA VAL A 25 6.05 4.50 21.37
C VAL A 25 5.94 4.54 19.86
N SER A 26 5.23 5.52 19.30
CA SER A 26 5.16 5.68 17.84
C SER A 26 6.45 6.31 17.32
N LEU A 27 6.79 6.06 16.05
CA LEU A 27 7.88 6.82 15.41
C LEU A 27 7.63 8.33 15.47
N VAL A 28 6.37 8.77 15.31
CA VAL A 28 5.98 10.18 15.31
C VAL A 28 6.31 10.87 16.64
N ASP A 29 6.02 10.22 17.76
CA ASP A 29 6.33 10.77 19.09
C ASP A 29 7.84 10.78 19.35
N LEU A 30 8.56 9.79 18.83
CA LEU A 30 10.03 9.77 18.90
C LEU A 30 10.64 10.93 18.13
N VAL A 31 10.28 11.15 16.86
CA VAL A 31 10.87 12.24 16.07
C VAL A 31 10.54 13.63 16.61
N ARG A 32 9.43 13.79 17.36
CA ARG A 32 9.10 15.05 18.04
C ARG A 32 9.96 15.34 19.27
N SER A 33 10.52 14.30 19.90
CA SER A 33 11.19 14.40 21.20
C SER A 33 12.67 14.05 21.18
N ASP A 34 13.15 13.37 20.15
CA ASP A 34 14.56 13.02 19.96
C ASP A 34 15.38 14.24 19.51
N SER A 35 16.64 14.30 19.92
CA SER A 35 17.58 15.37 19.55
C SER A 35 18.16 15.20 18.14
N GLU A 36 18.06 14.01 17.55
CA GLU A 36 18.56 13.66 16.21
C GLU A 36 17.45 12.93 15.42
N PRO A 37 16.28 13.55 15.18
CA PRO A 37 15.12 12.88 14.56
C PRO A 37 15.40 12.36 13.15
N GLU A 38 16.34 12.98 12.42
CA GLU A 38 16.75 12.60 11.08
C GLU A 38 17.35 11.20 10.98
N ARG A 39 17.84 10.63 12.09
CA ARG A 39 18.35 9.24 12.11
C ARG A 39 17.25 8.20 12.25
N LEU A 40 16.12 8.55 12.88
CA LEU A 40 15.07 7.61 13.22
C LEU A 40 14.26 7.18 11.99
N VAL A 41 14.06 8.10 11.04
CA VAL A 41 13.29 7.84 9.82
C VAL A 41 13.99 6.79 8.92
N PRO A 42 15.30 6.90 8.61
CA PRO A 42 16.04 5.84 7.92
C PRO A 42 16.06 4.51 8.69
N THR A 43 16.28 4.53 10.01
CA THR A 43 16.28 3.30 10.82
C THR A 43 14.93 2.58 10.81
N HIS A 44 13.82 3.32 10.78
CA HIS A 44 12.50 2.73 10.61
C HIS A 44 12.35 2.01 9.26
N LEU A 45 12.84 2.61 8.18
CA LEU A 45 12.81 1.98 6.85
C LEU A 45 13.66 0.72 6.78
N GLU A 46 14.87 0.74 7.35
CA GLU A 46 15.75 -0.42 7.39
C GLU A 46 15.09 -1.59 8.13
N ALA A 47 14.50 -1.32 9.30
CA ALA A 47 13.76 -2.35 10.05
C ALA A 47 12.50 -2.85 9.32
N LEU A 48 11.83 -1.97 8.55
CA LEU A 48 10.71 -2.39 7.72
C LEU A 48 11.17 -3.31 6.60
N ASP A 49 12.27 -2.98 5.91
CA ASP A 49 12.84 -3.81 4.86
C ASP A 49 13.22 -5.20 5.38
N ASP A 50 13.89 -5.28 6.54
CA ASP A 50 14.21 -6.54 7.20
C ASP A 50 12.95 -7.34 7.58
N ALA A 51 11.92 -6.67 8.10
CA ALA A 51 10.64 -7.30 8.40
C ALA A 51 9.94 -7.84 7.14
N LEU A 52 10.07 -7.16 6.00
CA LEU A 52 9.51 -7.64 4.72
C LEU A 52 10.25 -8.87 4.21
N ILE A 53 11.56 -8.98 4.41
CA ILE A 53 12.32 -10.19 4.07
C ILE A 53 11.79 -11.40 4.86
N ILE A 54 11.57 -11.24 6.17
CA ILE A 54 11.00 -12.29 7.03
C ILE A 54 9.58 -12.65 6.57
N ALA A 55 8.74 -11.64 6.33
CA ALA A 55 7.37 -11.85 5.86
C ALA A 55 7.32 -12.54 4.49
N ALA A 56 8.24 -12.24 3.58
CA ALA A 56 8.35 -12.89 2.28
C ALA A 56 8.68 -14.37 2.43
N GLY A 57 9.63 -14.70 3.31
CA GLY A 57 9.99 -16.10 3.61
C GLY A 57 8.84 -16.89 4.23
N ARG A 58 8.06 -16.27 5.13
CA ARG A 58 6.96 -16.93 5.85
C ARG A 58 5.67 -17.05 5.03
N PHE A 59 5.29 -16.00 4.30
CA PHE A 59 3.98 -15.90 3.64
C PHE A 59 4.05 -15.87 2.11
N GLY A 60 5.22 -16.02 1.51
CA GLY A 60 5.44 -15.85 0.06
C GLY A 60 4.48 -16.65 -0.82
N GLU A 61 4.20 -17.92 -0.49
CA GLU A 61 3.24 -18.73 -1.26
C GLU A 61 1.80 -18.18 -1.20
N ILE A 62 1.39 -17.61 -0.06
CA ILE A 62 0.05 -17.06 0.10
C ILE A 62 -0.04 -15.68 -0.57
N LEU A 63 0.94 -14.81 -0.32
CA LEU A 63 1.00 -13.45 -0.90
C LEU A 63 1.13 -13.50 -2.43
N GLY A 64 1.86 -14.49 -2.95
CA GLY A 64 1.98 -14.77 -4.38
C GLY A 64 0.71 -15.38 -5.00
N GLY A 65 -0.23 -15.86 -4.20
CA GLY A 65 -1.46 -16.52 -4.65
C GLY A 65 -1.29 -17.98 -5.03
N GLY A 66 -0.18 -18.61 -4.66
CA GLY A 66 0.08 -20.04 -4.89
C GLY A 66 -0.82 -20.96 -4.05
N ARG A 67 -1.28 -20.49 -2.89
CA ARG A 67 -2.27 -21.19 -2.05
C ARG A 67 -3.07 -20.24 -1.17
N ARG A 68 -4.17 -20.75 -0.60
CA ARG A 68 -4.93 -20.05 0.44
C ARG A 68 -4.27 -20.23 1.82
N PRO A 69 -4.43 -19.27 2.75
CA PRO A 69 -4.06 -19.49 4.15
C PRO A 69 -4.90 -20.61 4.77
N ALA A 70 -4.35 -21.29 5.76
CA ALA A 70 -5.05 -22.31 6.53
C ALA A 70 -4.81 -22.15 8.03
N GLY A 71 -5.90 -22.26 8.82
CA GLY A 71 -5.83 -22.28 10.28
C GLY A 71 -5.18 -21.00 10.85
N PRO A 72 -4.11 -21.11 11.66
CA PRO A 72 -3.44 -19.96 12.28
C PRO A 72 -2.93 -18.91 11.28
N GLU A 73 -2.67 -19.28 10.02
CA GLU A 73 -2.14 -18.36 9.01
C GLU A 73 -3.10 -17.21 8.68
N GLU A 74 -4.42 -17.38 8.85
CA GLU A 74 -5.38 -16.29 8.64
C GLU A 74 -5.20 -15.18 9.68
N GLN A 75 -4.93 -15.56 10.93
CA GLN A 75 -4.64 -14.62 12.00
C GLN A 75 -3.28 -13.95 11.79
N ASP A 76 -2.28 -14.72 11.38
CA ASP A 76 -0.96 -14.19 11.05
C ASP A 76 -1.01 -13.15 9.90
N LEU A 77 -1.79 -13.42 8.84
CA LEU A 77 -1.99 -12.45 7.76
C LEU A 77 -2.74 -11.20 8.22
N ARG A 78 -3.67 -11.35 9.16
CA ARG A 78 -4.34 -10.22 9.80
C ARG A 78 -3.34 -9.35 10.55
N GLU A 79 -2.45 -9.96 11.32
CA GLU A 79 -1.38 -9.27 12.03
C GLU A 79 -0.40 -8.60 11.05
N LEU A 80 -0.07 -9.27 9.94
CA LEU A 80 0.81 -8.74 8.89
C LEU A 80 0.26 -7.45 8.28
N HIS A 81 -0.97 -7.46 7.76
CA HIS A 81 -1.49 -6.26 7.10
C HIS A 81 -1.65 -5.10 8.10
N ARG A 82 -2.02 -5.39 9.36
CA ARG A 82 -2.14 -4.36 10.42
C ARG A 82 -0.78 -3.75 10.77
N ALA A 83 0.25 -4.59 10.91
CA ALA A 83 1.60 -4.12 11.19
C ALA A 83 2.10 -3.24 10.03
N ILE A 84 1.90 -3.67 8.78
CA ILE A 84 2.26 -2.89 7.58
C ILE A 84 1.54 -1.54 7.56
N ASP A 85 0.22 -1.52 7.78
CA ASP A 85 -0.55 -0.27 7.76
C ASP A 85 -0.03 0.74 8.78
N ARG A 86 0.19 0.28 10.02
CA ARG A 86 0.75 1.11 11.08
C ARG A 86 2.13 1.64 10.71
N LEU A 87 3.03 0.77 10.25
CA LEU A 87 4.42 1.15 9.95
C LEU A 87 4.48 2.12 8.75
N CYS A 88 3.70 1.89 7.69
CA CYS A 88 3.60 2.82 6.57
C CYS A 88 3.03 4.18 7.01
N HIS A 89 2.00 4.18 7.88
CA HIS A 89 1.43 5.40 8.44
C HIS A 89 2.45 6.16 9.32
N GLU A 90 3.14 5.47 10.20
CA GLU A 90 4.17 6.04 11.09
C GLU A 90 5.30 6.69 10.29
N TYR A 91 5.77 6.03 9.22
CA TYR A 91 6.80 6.57 8.34
C TYR A 91 6.37 7.89 7.68
N GLU A 92 5.18 7.94 7.07
CA GLU A 92 4.67 9.14 6.40
C GLU A 92 4.41 10.30 7.38
N ALA A 93 3.83 9.98 8.54
CA ALA A 93 3.57 10.97 9.57
C ALA A 93 4.89 11.53 10.15
N ALA A 94 5.93 10.71 10.28
CA ALA A 94 7.25 11.17 10.69
C ALA A 94 7.88 12.10 9.64
N LEU A 95 7.81 11.75 8.35
CA LEU A 95 8.28 12.63 7.26
C LEU A 95 7.62 14.00 7.33
N THR A 96 6.31 14.04 7.53
CA THR A 96 5.53 15.29 7.64
C THR A 96 6.00 16.12 8.82
N VAL A 97 6.16 15.53 10.00
CA VAL A 97 6.60 16.23 11.21
C VAL A 97 8.02 16.79 11.07
N THR A 98 8.93 16.05 10.42
CA THR A 98 10.33 16.48 10.24
C THR A 98 10.53 17.38 9.02
N GLY A 99 9.52 17.55 8.17
CA GLY A 99 9.65 18.26 6.88
C GLY A 99 10.54 17.53 5.87
N LEU A 100 10.73 16.22 6.02
CA LEU A 100 11.52 15.39 5.11
C LEU A 100 10.63 14.89 3.96
N THR A 101 11.26 14.56 2.84
CA THR A 101 10.57 13.96 1.69
C THR A 101 10.97 12.50 1.52
N ALA A 102 10.06 11.70 0.97
CA ALA A 102 10.35 10.32 0.64
C ALA A 102 11.30 10.26 -0.57
N GLY A 103 12.52 9.76 -0.37
CA GLY A 103 13.41 9.42 -1.47
C GLY A 103 13.03 8.11 -2.15
N ALA A 104 13.66 7.83 -3.29
CA ALA A 104 13.47 6.60 -4.08
C ALA A 104 13.41 5.32 -3.21
N ARG A 105 14.37 5.14 -2.30
CA ARG A 105 14.44 3.97 -1.41
C ARG A 105 13.22 3.85 -0.50
N GLY A 106 12.75 4.96 0.07
CA GLY A 106 11.55 4.99 0.90
C GLY A 106 10.31 4.60 0.10
N GLY A 107 10.15 5.12 -1.12
CA GLY A 107 9.07 4.73 -2.03
C GLY A 107 9.09 3.25 -2.41
N GLN A 108 10.28 2.67 -2.63
CA GLN A 108 10.43 1.25 -2.96
C GLN A 108 10.07 0.33 -1.77
N ILE A 109 10.58 0.63 -0.57
CA ILE A 109 10.29 -0.15 0.64
C ILE A 109 8.81 -0.04 1.00
N ILE A 110 8.27 1.18 1.07
CA ILE A 110 6.85 1.41 1.41
C ILE A 110 5.93 0.86 0.33
N GLY A 111 6.30 0.95 -0.94
CA GLY A 111 5.55 0.30 -2.02
C GLY A 111 5.52 -1.21 -1.88
N THR A 112 6.65 -1.84 -1.54
CA THR A 112 6.72 -3.29 -1.31
C THR A 112 5.87 -3.68 -0.09
N ALA A 113 5.95 -2.90 0.99
CA ALA A 113 5.11 -3.09 2.18
C ALA A 113 3.62 -2.96 1.85
N ALA A 114 3.21 -1.90 1.15
CA ALA A 114 1.82 -1.70 0.74
C ALA A 114 1.31 -2.86 -0.13
N LEU A 115 2.13 -3.37 -1.06
CA LEU A 115 1.78 -4.55 -1.85
C LEU A 115 1.55 -5.77 -0.97
N PHE A 116 2.41 -6.02 0.03
CA PHE A 116 2.23 -7.10 1.00
C PHE A 116 0.93 -6.93 1.80
N GLY A 117 0.64 -5.73 2.29
CA GLY A 117 -0.59 -5.43 3.03
C GLY A 117 -1.85 -5.70 2.18
N ILE A 118 -1.86 -5.24 0.93
CA ILE A 118 -2.95 -5.49 -0.02
C ILE A 118 -3.10 -7.01 -0.28
N ARG A 119 -1.99 -7.69 -0.57
CA ARG A 119 -1.98 -9.15 -0.83
C ARG A 119 -2.37 -9.99 0.38
N ALA A 120 -2.08 -9.53 1.60
CA ALA A 120 -2.50 -10.18 2.84
C ALA A 120 -4.00 -10.03 3.10
N ARG A 121 -4.60 -8.88 2.72
CA ARG A 121 -6.06 -8.66 2.85
C ARG A 121 -6.91 -9.44 1.87
N LEU A 122 -6.40 -9.68 0.65
CA LEU A 122 -7.12 -10.37 -0.42
C LEU A 122 -7.71 -11.73 0.01
N PRO A 123 -6.93 -12.71 0.49
CA PRO A 123 -7.46 -14.02 0.88
C PRO A 123 -8.37 -13.96 2.12
N LEU A 124 -8.27 -12.90 2.92
CA LEU A 124 -9.13 -12.66 4.09
C LEU A 124 -10.46 -11.97 3.74
N GLY A 125 -10.65 -11.55 2.48
CA GLY A 125 -11.83 -10.78 2.06
C GLY A 125 -11.88 -9.36 2.65
N LEU A 126 -10.75 -8.80 3.08
CA LEU A 126 -10.67 -7.50 3.77
C LEU A 126 -10.25 -6.33 2.86
N LEU A 127 -9.94 -6.60 1.58
CA LEU A 127 -9.54 -5.55 0.65
C LEU A 127 -10.72 -4.63 0.30
N GLY A 128 -11.93 -5.20 0.20
CA GLY A 128 -13.13 -4.52 -0.29
C GLY A 128 -13.26 -4.57 -1.81
N PRO A 129 -14.40 -4.11 -2.35
CA PRO A 129 -14.71 -4.20 -3.78
C PRO A 129 -13.75 -3.35 -4.62
N ALA A 130 -13.47 -3.81 -5.84
CA ALA A 130 -12.78 -2.97 -6.81
C ALA A 130 -13.67 -1.78 -7.23
N PRO A 131 -13.09 -0.62 -7.58
CA PRO A 131 -13.84 0.42 -8.28
C PRO A 131 -14.50 -0.19 -9.54
N LEU A 132 -15.80 0.09 -9.72
CA LEU A 132 -16.66 -0.50 -10.77
C LEU A 132 -16.97 -2.00 -10.63
N ASP A 133 -16.77 -2.60 -9.45
CA ASP A 133 -17.15 -4.00 -9.20
C ASP A 133 -18.64 -4.24 -9.52
N GLY A 134 -18.90 -5.34 -10.25
CA GLY A 134 -20.22 -5.68 -10.78
C GLY A 134 -20.77 -4.77 -11.89
N GLN A 135 -20.01 -3.77 -12.34
CA GLN A 135 -20.43 -2.81 -13.39
C GLN A 135 -19.69 -3.00 -14.73
N LEU A 136 -18.70 -3.90 -14.74
CA LEU A 136 -17.91 -4.25 -15.91
C LEU A 136 -18.36 -5.60 -16.47
N ASP A 137 -18.10 -5.80 -17.76
CA ASP A 137 -18.37 -7.03 -18.47
C ASP A 137 -17.30 -8.09 -18.17
N ASP A 138 -17.72 -9.36 -18.13
CA ASP A 138 -16.81 -10.48 -17.96
C ASP A 138 -16.11 -10.84 -19.28
N PRO A 139 -14.77 -10.85 -19.32
CA PRO A 139 -14.04 -11.22 -20.53
C PRO A 139 -14.23 -12.73 -20.80
N SER A 140 -14.54 -13.06 -22.05
CA SER A 140 -14.44 -14.44 -22.53
C SER A 140 -12.99 -14.83 -22.84
N LEU A 141 -12.71 -16.13 -22.96
CA LEU A 141 -11.39 -16.60 -23.38
C LEU A 141 -11.04 -16.05 -24.77
N GLY A 142 -9.89 -15.39 -24.90
CA GLY A 142 -9.39 -14.86 -26.17
C GLY A 142 -8.72 -13.50 -26.03
N VAL A 143 -8.58 -12.81 -27.17
CA VAL A 143 -8.04 -11.44 -27.24
C VAL A 143 -9.20 -10.46 -27.36
N VAL A 144 -9.24 -9.47 -26.47
CA VAL A 144 -10.20 -8.36 -26.52
C VAL A 144 -9.50 -7.14 -27.09
N GLY A 145 -9.94 -6.70 -28.27
CA GLY A 145 -9.50 -5.43 -28.86
C GLY A 145 -10.36 -4.27 -28.36
N GLY A 146 -9.74 -3.12 -28.10
CA GLY A 146 -10.45 -1.92 -27.68
C GLY A 146 -9.52 -0.79 -27.25
N PHE A 147 -10.11 0.22 -26.63
CA PHE A 147 -9.42 1.42 -26.15
C PHE A 147 -9.24 1.32 -24.64
N GLY A 148 -7.99 1.43 -24.17
CA GLY A 148 -7.70 1.55 -22.75
C GLY A 148 -8.03 2.96 -22.24
N GLU A 149 -8.85 3.06 -21.20
CA GLU A 149 -9.23 4.33 -20.56
C GLU A 149 -9.29 4.17 -19.04
N LEU A 150 -8.87 5.19 -18.28
CA LEU A 150 -9.01 5.18 -16.82
C LEU A 150 -10.38 5.77 -16.45
N HIS A 151 -11.28 4.91 -16.00
CA HIS A 151 -12.64 5.31 -15.70
C HIS A 151 -12.82 5.59 -14.21
N GLN A 152 -13.12 6.83 -13.85
CA GLN A 152 -13.49 7.20 -12.49
C GLN A 152 -14.88 6.68 -12.16
N VAL A 153 -15.09 6.16 -10.94
CA VAL A 153 -16.42 5.70 -10.51
C VAL A 153 -17.43 6.85 -10.52
N ASP A 154 -16.97 8.03 -10.10
CA ASP A 154 -17.76 9.26 -10.06
C ASP A 154 -16.80 10.46 -10.17
N PRO A 155 -16.77 11.18 -11.31
CA PRO A 155 -15.87 12.32 -11.49
C PRO A 155 -16.08 13.46 -10.47
N ALA A 156 -17.25 13.54 -9.84
CA ALA A 156 -17.52 14.52 -8.79
C ALA A 156 -17.07 14.03 -7.40
N GLN A 157 -16.75 12.74 -7.26
CA GLN A 157 -16.32 12.12 -6.00
C GLN A 157 -15.06 11.26 -6.22
N PRO A 158 -13.87 11.88 -6.38
CA PRO A 158 -12.61 11.16 -6.64
C PRO A 158 -12.28 10.09 -5.58
N GLY A 159 -12.79 10.26 -4.35
CA GLY A 159 -12.66 9.30 -3.25
C GLY A 159 -13.20 7.90 -3.57
N LYS A 160 -14.12 7.75 -4.53
CA LYS A 160 -14.61 6.42 -4.97
C LYS A 160 -13.61 5.66 -5.84
N GLY A 161 -12.51 6.29 -6.23
CA GLY A 161 -11.45 5.69 -7.03
C GLY A 161 -11.78 5.59 -8.52
N ALA A 162 -10.89 4.91 -9.23
CA ALA A 162 -10.96 4.70 -10.67
C ALA A 162 -10.44 3.30 -11.03
N ARG A 163 -10.78 2.82 -12.22
CA ARG A 163 -10.32 1.53 -12.74
C ARG A 163 -9.96 1.66 -14.21
N TRP A 164 -8.86 1.04 -14.60
CA TRP A 164 -8.53 0.88 -16.01
C TRP A 164 -9.56 -0.05 -16.66
N VAL A 165 -10.10 0.35 -17.80
CA VAL A 165 -11.04 -0.46 -18.59
C VAL A 165 -10.59 -0.52 -20.04
N VAL A 166 -10.87 -1.64 -20.69
CA VAL A 166 -10.86 -1.75 -22.16
C VAL A 166 -12.29 -1.57 -22.64
N ARG A 167 -12.53 -0.45 -23.34
CA ARG A 167 -13.80 -0.19 -24.01
C ARG A 167 -13.74 -0.67 -25.46
N THR A 168 -14.62 -1.58 -25.85
CA THR A 168 -14.70 -2.05 -27.25
C THR A 168 -15.43 -1.06 -28.14
N GLU A 169 -15.32 -1.24 -29.46
CA GLU A 169 -16.09 -0.46 -30.44
C GLU A 169 -17.61 -0.61 -30.25
N GLU A 170 -18.05 -1.79 -29.79
CA GLU A 170 -19.45 -2.10 -29.46
C GLU A 170 -19.90 -1.52 -28.09
N GLY A 171 -19.01 -0.82 -27.38
CA GLY A 171 -19.32 -0.18 -26.10
C GLY A 171 -19.26 -1.09 -24.88
N ARG A 172 -18.81 -2.35 -25.03
CA ARG A 172 -18.54 -3.26 -23.90
C ARG A 172 -17.34 -2.73 -23.11
N ARG A 173 -17.34 -2.95 -21.79
CA ARG A 173 -16.28 -2.45 -20.89
C ARG A 173 -15.73 -3.60 -20.06
N TYR A 174 -14.48 -3.97 -20.32
CA TYR A 174 -13.79 -5.05 -19.61
C TYR A 174 -12.77 -4.48 -18.62
N PRO A 175 -12.53 -5.14 -17.47
CA PRO A 175 -11.48 -4.71 -16.55
C PRO A 175 -10.10 -4.81 -17.20
N ALA A 176 -9.27 -3.80 -16.97
CA ALA A 176 -7.87 -3.78 -17.35
C ALA A 176 -7.00 -3.42 -16.15
N THR A 177 -5.67 -3.56 -16.30
CA THR A 177 -4.69 -3.19 -15.28
C THR A 177 -3.63 -2.30 -15.91
N LEU A 178 -2.96 -1.47 -15.11
CA LEU A 178 -1.85 -0.68 -15.61
C LEU A 178 -0.74 -1.57 -16.20
N SER A 179 -0.44 -2.73 -15.59
CA SER A 179 0.52 -3.70 -16.13
C SER A 179 0.15 -4.17 -17.54
N MET A 180 -1.14 -4.39 -17.82
CA MET A 180 -1.61 -4.75 -19.16
C MET A 180 -1.28 -3.65 -20.19
N LEU A 181 -1.46 -2.39 -19.81
CA LEU A 181 -1.16 -1.23 -20.65
C LEU A 181 0.34 -1.04 -20.86
N MET A 182 1.17 -1.44 -19.90
CA MET A 182 2.64 -1.31 -19.99
C MET A 182 3.29 -2.37 -20.88
N PHE A 183 2.60 -3.44 -21.28
CA PHE A 183 3.12 -4.39 -22.26
C PHE A 183 3.35 -3.72 -23.62
N ASP A 184 4.40 -4.14 -24.33
CA ASP A 184 4.81 -3.53 -25.61
C ASP A 184 3.75 -3.65 -26.70
N SER A 185 2.88 -4.65 -26.63
CA SER A 185 1.82 -4.89 -27.60
C SER A 185 0.52 -4.12 -27.34
N SER A 186 0.45 -3.29 -26.30
CA SER A 186 -0.78 -2.57 -25.94
C SER A 186 -1.12 -1.40 -26.88
N GLY A 187 -0.13 -0.86 -27.60
CA GLY A 187 -0.30 0.27 -28.52
C GLY A 187 -0.64 1.61 -27.85
N VAL A 188 -0.64 1.68 -26.51
CA VAL A 188 -0.97 2.91 -25.77
C VAL A 188 0.25 3.83 -25.65
N ASN A 189 -0.01 5.12 -25.46
CA ASN A 189 1.02 6.05 -25.00
C ASN A 189 1.29 5.77 -23.51
N LYS A 190 2.37 5.03 -23.21
CA LYS A 190 2.69 4.58 -21.86
C LYS A 190 2.94 5.74 -20.89
N ASP A 191 3.62 6.80 -21.34
CA ASP A 191 3.89 7.97 -20.50
C ASP A 191 2.58 8.67 -20.12
N ALA A 192 1.67 8.86 -21.07
CA ALA A 192 0.35 9.45 -20.81
C ALA A 192 -0.48 8.59 -19.85
N ALA A 193 -0.47 7.26 -20.01
CA ALA A 193 -1.18 6.35 -19.10
C ALA A 193 -0.59 6.38 -17.68
N LEU A 194 0.73 6.48 -17.54
CA LEU A 194 1.38 6.63 -16.24
C LEU A 194 1.00 7.97 -15.58
N ASP A 195 0.97 9.06 -16.34
CA ASP A 195 0.57 10.38 -15.82
C ASP A 195 -0.91 10.40 -15.40
N GLU A 196 -1.80 9.84 -16.21
CA GLU A 196 -3.22 9.71 -15.88
C GLU A 196 -3.44 8.89 -14.60
N HIS A 197 -2.68 7.79 -14.43
CA HIS A 197 -2.75 6.99 -13.22
C HIS A 197 -2.21 7.73 -11.99
N ARG A 198 -1.09 8.47 -12.12
CA ARG A 198 -0.55 9.31 -11.04
C ARG A 198 -1.57 10.35 -10.60
N GLU A 199 -2.23 11.01 -11.55
CA GLU A 199 -3.25 12.01 -11.26
C GLU A 199 -4.43 11.40 -10.50
N ALA A 200 -4.94 10.25 -10.94
CA ALA A 200 -6.02 9.56 -10.25
C ALA A 200 -5.64 9.12 -8.83
N LEU A 201 -4.45 8.53 -8.64
CA LEU A 201 -3.98 8.08 -7.33
C LEU A 201 -3.78 9.27 -6.37
N ARG A 202 -3.25 10.40 -6.85
CA ARG A 202 -3.15 11.63 -6.06
C ARG A 202 -4.53 12.18 -5.72
N ALA A 203 -5.46 12.22 -6.67
CA ALA A 203 -6.80 12.75 -6.47
C ALA A 203 -7.57 11.95 -5.41
N VAL A 204 -7.56 10.62 -5.46
CA VAL A 204 -8.22 9.77 -4.44
C VAL A 204 -7.53 9.92 -3.08
N THR A 205 -6.20 10.02 -3.04
CA THR A 205 -5.42 10.20 -1.81
C THR A 205 -5.77 11.52 -1.11
N VAL A 206 -5.90 12.61 -1.86
CA VAL A 206 -6.32 13.91 -1.33
C VAL A 206 -7.79 13.91 -0.92
N ALA A 207 -8.67 13.25 -1.68
CA ALA A 207 -10.09 13.16 -1.35
C ALA A 207 -10.37 12.31 -0.10
N ALA A 208 -9.53 11.31 0.19
CA ALA A 208 -9.72 10.37 1.30
C ALA A 208 -9.74 11.01 2.71
N ILE A 209 -9.25 12.25 2.85
CA ILE A 209 -9.29 13.01 4.11
C ILE A 209 -10.51 13.95 4.21
N ALA A 210 -11.35 14.02 3.18
CA ALA A 210 -12.56 14.83 3.20
C ALA A 210 -13.65 14.16 4.05
N ALA A 211 -14.39 14.97 4.82
CA ALA A 211 -15.34 14.46 5.82
C ALA A 211 -16.59 13.79 5.22
N ASP A 212 -16.87 14.03 3.94
CA ASP A 212 -18.04 13.54 3.20
C ASP A 212 -17.77 12.29 2.36
N VAL A 213 -16.52 11.79 2.36
CA VAL A 213 -16.14 10.57 1.65
C VAL A 213 -16.31 9.36 2.57
N ASP A 214 -16.99 8.32 2.08
CA ASP A 214 -17.04 7.02 2.78
C ASP A 214 -15.62 6.47 2.97
N PRO A 215 -15.15 6.26 4.21
CA PRO A 215 -13.80 5.77 4.48
C PRO A 215 -13.51 4.43 3.82
N LEU A 216 -14.51 3.54 3.70
CA LEU A 216 -14.30 2.25 3.07
C LEU A 216 -14.11 2.41 1.56
N ALA A 217 -14.96 3.19 0.90
CA ALA A 217 -14.81 3.51 -0.51
C ALA A 217 -13.44 4.16 -0.82
N ALA A 218 -13.00 5.11 0.02
CA ALA A 218 -11.68 5.74 -0.11
C ALA A 218 -10.53 4.74 0.01
N ALA A 219 -10.55 3.90 1.04
CA ALA A 219 -9.54 2.87 1.25
C ALA A 219 -9.48 1.89 0.06
N CYS A 220 -10.65 1.45 -0.44
CA CYS A 220 -10.74 0.56 -1.60
C CYS A 220 -10.20 1.24 -2.87
N GLY A 221 -10.60 2.49 -3.12
CA GLY A 221 -10.16 3.25 -4.28
C GLY A 221 -8.64 3.46 -4.29
N ILE A 222 -8.05 3.80 -3.15
CA ILE A 222 -6.60 3.92 -3.00
C ILE A 222 -5.92 2.57 -3.20
N ASP A 223 -6.35 1.52 -2.49
CA ASP A 223 -5.66 0.23 -2.52
C ASP A 223 -5.65 -0.39 -3.91
N TRP A 224 -6.75 -0.29 -4.68
CA TRP A 224 -6.80 -0.85 -6.02
C TRP A 224 -5.98 -0.07 -7.04
N LEU A 225 -5.97 1.27 -6.97
CA LEU A 225 -5.09 2.09 -7.82
C LEU A 225 -3.62 1.86 -7.44
N LEU A 226 -3.29 1.92 -6.14
CA LEU A 226 -1.94 1.66 -5.65
C LEU A 226 -1.48 0.24 -6.01
N TYR A 227 -2.35 -0.77 -5.90
CA TYR A 227 -2.06 -2.13 -6.35
C TYR A 227 -1.69 -2.19 -7.83
N ASP A 228 -2.50 -1.59 -8.71
CA ASP A 228 -2.22 -1.55 -10.15
C ASP A 228 -0.89 -0.83 -10.45
N TRP A 229 -0.61 0.29 -9.76
CA TRP A 229 0.67 0.99 -9.86
C TRP A 229 1.83 0.08 -9.47
N LEU A 230 1.76 -0.52 -8.30
CA LEU A 230 2.82 -1.34 -7.73
C LEU A 230 3.07 -2.58 -8.59
N MET A 231 2.01 -3.25 -9.05
CA MET A 231 2.12 -4.42 -9.93
C MET A 231 2.80 -4.10 -11.27
N ALA A 232 2.60 -2.88 -11.80
CA ALA A 232 3.27 -2.41 -13.02
C ALA A 232 4.74 -2.03 -12.82
N HIS A 233 5.17 -1.80 -11.58
CA HIS A 233 6.52 -1.34 -11.23
C HIS A 233 7.30 -2.35 -10.37
N ARG A 234 6.96 -3.64 -10.40
CA ARG A 234 7.75 -4.68 -9.75
C ARG A 234 9.04 -4.94 -10.53
N ASP A 235 10.09 -5.38 -9.84
CA ASP A 235 11.37 -5.73 -10.46
C ASP A 235 11.26 -6.91 -11.45
N GLY A 236 10.23 -7.74 -11.29
CA GLY A 236 9.90 -8.81 -12.22
C GLY A 236 8.59 -9.52 -11.87
N PRO A 237 8.16 -10.49 -12.68
CA PRO A 237 6.92 -11.24 -12.45
C PRO A 237 6.91 -12.00 -11.11
N ASP A 238 8.07 -12.53 -10.73
CA ASP A 238 8.28 -13.36 -9.52
C ASP A 238 8.75 -12.56 -8.31
N SER A 239 8.87 -11.24 -8.45
CA SER A 239 9.31 -10.35 -7.37
C SER A 239 8.15 -9.48 -6.89
N ALA A 240 8.11 -9.22 -5.59
CA ALA A 240 7.27 -8.19 -5.01
C ALA A 240 8.02 -6.86 -4.81
N ALA A 241 9.35 -6.86 -4.98
CA ALA A 241 10.17 -5.67 -4.81
C ALA A 241 9.78 -4.62 -5.86
N ILE A 242 9.51 -3.41 -5.38
CA ILE A 242 9.16 -2.29 -6.24
C ILE A 242 10.44 -1.65 -6.79
N ALA A 243 10.47 -1.45 -8.10
CA ALA A 243 11.59 -0.90 -8.84
C ALA A 243 11.18 0.42 -9.51
N LEU A 244 11.23 1.51 -8.74
CA LEU A 244 11.03 2.86 -9.28
C LEU A 244 12.20 3.26 -10.19
N LYS A 245 11.90 3.71 -11.40
CA LYS A 245 12.87 4.09 -12.44
C LYS A 245 12.40 5.35 -13.16
N GLY A 246 13.33 6.07 -13.78
CA GLY A 246 13.01 7.22 -14.63
C GLY A 246 13.05 8.58 -13.91
N LYS A 247 12.56 9.61 -14.58
CA LYS A 247 12.73 11.01 -14.17
C LYS A 247 11.83 11.45 -13.02
N SER A 248 10.74 10.73 -12.79
CA SER A 248 9.70 11.08 -11.79
C SER A 248 9.84 10.31 -10.47
N VAL A 249 10.97 9.63 -10.25
CA VAL A 249 11.18 8.71 -9.12
C VAL A 249 10.83 9.31 -7.75
N ASP A 250 11.25 10.54 -7.46
CA ASP A 250 10.98 11.16 -6.14
C ASP A 250 9.50 11.53 -5.98
N GLY A 251 8.85 11.94 -7.08
CA GLY A 251 7.42 12.21 -7.11
C GLY A 251 6.59 10.93 -6.97
N ASP A 252 7.04 9.84 -7.58
CA ASP A 252 6.40 8.53 -7.49
C ASP A 252 6.58 7.93 -6.09
N ALA A 253 7.77 8.08 -5.49
CA ALA A 253 8.04 7.68 -4.12
C ALA A 253 7.12 8.41 -3.13
N THR A 254 7.01 9.73 -3.25
CA THR A 254 6.12 10.54 -2.41
C THR A 254 4.66 10.12 -2.59
N MET A 255 4.21 9.92 -3.84
CA MET A 255 2.85 9.47 -4.13
C MET A 255 2.52 8.13 -3.46
N ILE A 256 3.42 7.14 -3.57
CA ILE A 256 3.25 5.81 -2.97
C ILE A 256 3.14 5.92 -1.44
N VAL A 257 4.03 6.68 -0.81
CA VAL A 257 4.06 6.84 0.65
C VAL A 257 2.78 7.52 1.16
N CYS A 258 2.37 8.61 0.52
CA CYS A 258 1.12 9.31 0.88
C CYS A 258 -0.11 8.42 0.67
N ALA A 259 -0.18 7.67 -0.44
CA ALA A 259 -1.28 6.76 -0.72
C ALA A 259 -1.38 5.63 0.33
N ALA A 260 -0.26 4.97 0.65
CA ALA A 260 -0.23 3.91 1.66
C ALA A 260 -0.71 4.42 3.03
N ALA A 261 -0.22 5.59 3.47
CA ALA A 261 -0.63 6.19 4.73
C ALA A 261 -2.10 6.66 4.72
N ALA A 262 -2.60 7.17 3.59
CA ALA A 262 -4.00 7.56 3.44
C ALA A 262 -4.95 6.37 3.49
N SER A 263 -4.60 5.25 2.83
CA SER A 263 -5.35 4.00 2.93
C SER A 263 -5.40 3.51 4.39
N ALA A 264 -4.26 3.49 5.08
CA ALA A 264 -4.18 3.10 6.48
C ALA A 264 -5.07 3.97 7.39
N ARG A 265 -5.07 5.29 7.20
CA ARG A 265 -5.96 6.23 7.95
C ARG A 265 -7.44 5.99 7.67
N ALA A 266 -7.81 5.82 6.40
CA ALA A 266 -9.20 5.55 6.02
C ALA A 266 -9.69 4.22 6.62
N ARG A 267 -8.86 3.17 6.57
CA ARG A 267 -9.15 1.87 7.20
C ARG A 267 -9.25 1.96 8.72
N ALA A 268 -8.43 2.79 9.37
CA ALA A 268 -8.49 3.00 10.82
C ALA A 268 -9.80 3.64 11.30
N THR A 269 -10.55 4.31 10.41
CA THR A 269 -11.88 4.82 10.74
C THR A 269 -12.92 3.69 10.88
N ILE A 270 -12.66 2.55 10.23
CA ILE A 270 -13.52 1.35 10.23
C ILE A 270 -13.05 0.34 11.27
N ASP A 271 -11.73 0.28 11.49
CA ASP A 271 -11.04 -0.59 12.45
C ASP A 271 -10.19 0.29 13.39
N PRO A 272 -10.77 0.84 14.47
CA PRO A 272 -10.10 1.84 15.33
C PRO A 272 -8.78 1.37 15.95
N GLY A 273 -8.60 0.05 16.13
CA GLY A 273 -7.37 -0.51 16.67
C GLY A 273 -6.23 -0.63 15.65
N LEU A 274 -6.47 -0.34 14.37
CA LEU A 274 -5.53 -0.65 13.27
C LEU A 274 -4.17 0.04 13.46
N LEU A 275 -4.18 1.30 13.89
CA LEU A 275 -2.99 2.12 14.06
C LEU A 275 -2.50 2.19 15.51
N GLU A 276 -3.14 1.45 16.41
CA GLU A 276 -2.70 1.38 17.80
C GLU A 276 -1.35 0.66 17.90
N LEU A 277 -0.53 1.12 18.85
CA LEU A 277 0.71 0.44 19.20
C LEU A 277 0.39 -0.94 19.80
N PRO A 278 1.28 -1.93 19.62
CA PRO A 278 1.12 -3.20 20.30
C PRO A 278 1.00 -2.96 21.81
N GLY A 279 -0.01 -3.57 22.44
CA GLY A 279 -0.13 -3.54 23.90
C GLY A 279 1.13 -4.11 24.57
N PRO A 280 1.40 -3.79 25.86
CA PRO A 280 2.50 -4.40 26.58
C PRO A 280 2.34 -5.93 26.49
N ALA A 281 3.40 -6.61 26.03
CA ALA A 281 3.41 -8.07 25.98
C ALA A 281 2.97 -8.58 27.35
N ARG A 282 1.85 -9.31 27.41
CA ARG A 282 1.53 -10.06 28.62
C ARG A 282 2.66 -11.05 28.76
N LEU A 283 3.57 -10.81 29.70
CA LEU A 283 4.54 -11.80 30.11
C LEU A 283 3.73 -13.04 30.48
N SER A 284 3.79 -14.06 29.65
CA SER A 284 3.31 -15.39 29.99
C SER A 284 4.08 -15.82 31.22
N SER A 285 3.37 -15.89 32.35
CA SER A 285 3.83 -16.51 33.59
C SER A 285 4.01 -18.02 33.41
#